data_AF-A0A1V2NSJ3-F1
#
_entry.id   AF-A0A1V2NSJ3-F1
#
_cell.length_a   1.000
_cell.length_b   1.000
_cell.length_c   1.000
_cell.angle_alpha   90.00
_cell.angle_beta   90.00
_cell.angle_gamma   90.00
#
_symmetry.space_group_name_H-M   'P 1'
#
loop_
_entity.id
_entity.type
_entity.pdbx_description
1 polymer ?
#
loop_
_entity_poly.entity_id
_entity_poly.type
_entity_poly.pdbx_seq_one_letter_code
_entity_poly.pdbx_strand_id
1 'polypeptide(L)'
;MTDITTTDNRVAGQTELARAQESERAALARVVTLEAELARLQNDQIEASDPRLTMLWAKVRRIADHAGYETYYDTLAEELGGVQRDRKYTVTYRVTVEVDVPVEVTAINTETAEEAARPMLTPERIATILHGPGWRDMTVEEHDIIED
;
A
#
# COMPACT_ATOMS: atom_id res chain seq x y z
N MET A 1 -86.34 33.08 5.01
CA MET A 1 -85.65 32.98 3.71
C MET A 1 -84.22 33.42 3.93
N THR A 2 -83.34 32.48 4.29
CA THR A 2 -81.91 32.72 4.55
C THR A 2 -81.23 31.35 4.59
N ASP A 3 -80.88 30.81 3.42
CA ASP A 3 -80.26 29.49 3.32
C ASP A 3 -79.18 29.44 2.21
N ILE A 4 -78.58 30.59 1.88
CA ILE A 4 -77.69 30.73 0.72
C ILE A 4 -76.21 30.88 1.11
N THR A 5 -75.88 31.32 2.34
CA THR A 5 -74.46 31.60 2.72
C THR A 5 -73.68 30.40 3.25
N THR A 6 -74.34 29.36 3.76
CA THR A 6 -73.65 28.21 4.40
C THR A 6 -73.09 27.23 3.37
N THR A 7 -73.74 27.11 2.20
CA THR A 7 -73.34 26.19 1.13
C THR A 7 -72.09 26.69 0.38
N ASP A 8 -72.01 27.99 0.08
CA ASP A 8 -70.85 28.59 -0.61
C ASP A 8 -69.55 28.48 0.21
N ASN A 9 -69.62 28.67 1.52
CA ASN A 9 -68.45 28.56 2.40
C ASN A 9 -67.94 27.12 2.56
N ARG A 10 -68.83 26.10 2.48
CA ARG A 10 -68.41 24.69 2.50
C ARG A 10 -67.70 24.29 1.20
N VAL A 11 -68.19 24.76 0.05
CA VAL A 11 -67.57 24.48 -1.26
C VAL A 11 -66.21 25.18 -1.37
N ALA A 12 -66.11 26.44 -0.94
CA ALA A 12 -64.84 27.17 -0.87
C ALA A 12 -63.83 26.47 0.04
N GLY A 13 -64.24 26.08 1.26
CA GLY A 13 -63.40 25.36 2.22
C GLY A 13 -62.96 23.98 1.72
N GLN A 14 -63.82 23.22 1.03
CA GLN A 14 -63.45 21.93 0.42
C GLN A 14 -62.44 22.10 -0.72
N THR A 15 -62.54 23.18 -1.48
CA THR A 15 -61.63 23.47 -2.59
C THR A 15 -60.24 23.87 -2.07
N GLU A 16 -60.18 24.64 -0.98
CA GLU A 16 -58.91 24.97 -0.32
C GLU A 16 -58.28 23.76 0.34
N LEU A 17 -59.07 22.88 0.97
CA LEU A 17 -58.58 21.63 1.54
C LEU A 17 -57.99 20.71 0.46
N ALA A 18 -58.66 20.61 -0.70
CA ALA A 18 -58.18 19.82 -1.83
C ALA A 18 -56.85 20.36 -2.37
N ARG A 19 -56.70 21.69 -2.52
CA ARG A 19 -55.43 22.30 -2.92
C ARG A 19 -54.32 22.09 -1.89
N ALA A 20 -54.64 22.16 -0.61
CA ALA A 20 -53.68 21.91 0.46
C ALA A 20 -53.20 20.45 0.45
N GLN A 21 -54.11 19.49 0.27
CA GLN A 21 -53.78 18.06 0.16
C GLN A 21 -52.97 17.73 -1.09
N GLU A 22 -53.25 18.40 -2.21
CA GLU A 22 -52.49 18.25 -3.45
C GLU A 22 -51.08 18.85 -3.34
N SER A 23 -50.97 20.01 -2.71
CA SER A 23 -49.69 20.63 -2.31
C SER A 23 -48.86 19.72 -1.40
N GLU A 24 -49.49 19.12 -0.40
CA GLU A 24 -48.84 18.20 0.54
C GLU A 24 -48.35 16.93 -0.18
N ARG A 25 -49.17 16.33 -1.04
CA ARG A 25 -48.75 15.18 -1.87
C ARG A 25 -47.61 15.53 -2.81
N ALA A 26 -47.63 16.71 -3.44
CA ALA A 26 -46.55 17.16 -4.31
C ALA A 26 -45.26 17.41 -3.52
N ALA A 27 -45.35 17.94 -2.30
CA ALA A 27 -44.21 18.13 -1.42
C ALA A 27 -43.61 16.78 -0.97
N LEU A 28 -44.45 15.82 -0.57
CA LEU A 28 -43.99 14.46 -0.19
C LEU A 28 -43.33 13.73 -1.36
N ALA A 29 -43.89 13.82 -2.57
CA ALA A 29 -43.29 13.24 -3.77
C ALA A 29 -41.91 13.86 -4.09
N ARG A 30 -41.75 15.17 -3.86
CA ARG A 30 -40.45 15.85 -3.99
C ARG A 30 -39.45 15.38 -2.94
N VAL A 31 -39.87 15.19 -1.70
CA VAL A 31 -39.00 14.68 -0.62
C VAL A 31 -38.46 13.29 -0.99
N VAL A 32 -39.33 12.36 -1.42
CA VAL A 32 -38.90 11.02 -1.84
C VAL A 32 -37.91 11.06 -3.01
N THR A 33 -38.14 11.96 -3.97
CA THR A 33 -37.25 12.13 -5.13
C THR A 33 -35.87 12.67 -4.70
N LEU A 34 -35.87 13.67 -3.81
CA LEU A 34 -34.64 14.26 -3.27
C LEU A 34 -33.87 13.29 -2.37
N GLU A 35 -34.55 12.46 -1.59
CA GLU A 35 -33.92 11.40 -0.79
C GLU A 35 -33.27 10.33 -1.69
N ALA A 36 -33.93 9.94 -2.78
CA ALA A 36 -33.36 9.01 -3.75
C ALA A 36 -32.16 9.61 -4.49
N GLU A 37 -32.21 10.88 -4.87
CA GLU A 37 -31.07 11.59 -5.46
C GLU A 37 -29.91 11.75 -4.48
N LEU A 38 -30.21 12.03 -3.20
CA LEU A 38 -29.20 12.19 -2.16
C LEU A 38 -28.52 10.85 -1.86
N ALA A 39 -29.27 9.74 -1.80
CA ALA A 39 -28.73 8.40 -1.69
C ALA A 39 -27.86 8.02 -2.91
N ARG A 40 -28.29 8.39 -4.12
CA ARG A 40 -27.50 8.17 -5.35
C ARG A 40 -26.21 8.97 -5.33
N LEU A 41 -26.28 10.27 -5.03
CA LEU A 41 -25.13 11.18 -4.97
C LEU A 41 -24.16 10.80 -3.85
N GLN A 42 -24.64 10.23 -2.75
CA GLN A 42 -23.78 9.73 -1.68
C GLN A 42 -22.98 8.50 -2.11
N ASN A 43 -23.54 7.62 -2.95
CA ASN A 43 -22.82 6.43 -3.44
C ASN A 43 -21.77 6.79 -4.50
N ASP A 44 -22.03 7.78 -5.35
CA ASP A 44 -21.07 8.25 -6.36
C ASP A 44 -19.90 9.07 -5.76
N GLN A 45 -19.94 9.39 -4.46
CA GLN A 45 -18.90 10.20 -3.79
C GLN A 45 -17.87 9.39 -3.02
N ILE A 46 -18.08 8.09 -2.79
CA ILE A 46 -17.15 7.29 -1.99
C ILE A 46 -16.15 6.60 -2.90
N GLU A 47 -15.02 7.27 -3.10
CA GLU A 47 -13.83 6.67 -3.73
C GLU A 47 -13.27 5.53 -2.87
N ALA A 48 -12.60 4.55 -3.49
CA ALA A 48 -12.09 3.40 -2.72
C ALA A 48 -10.97 3.78 -1.74
N SER A 49 -10.34 4.95 -1.92
CA SER A 49 -9.36 5.57 -1.02
C SER A 49 -10.00 6.27 0.19
N ASP A 50 -11.33 6.39 0.25
CA ASP A 50 -12.02 7.16 1.28
C ASP A 50 -11.71 6.62 2.70
N PRO A 51 -11.34 7.48 3.66
CA PRO A 51 -11.03 7.08 5.04
C PRO A 51 -12.16 6.30 5.73
N ARG A 52 -13.43 6.52 5.33
CA ARG A 52 -14.58 5.77 5.86
C ARG A 52 -14.51 4.29 5.50
N LEU A 53 -13.82 3.92 4.42
CA LEU A 53 -13.65 2.54 3.97
C LEU A 53 -12.45 1.84 4.61
N THR A 54 -11.63 2.50 5.43
CA THR A 54 -10.44 1.88 6.04
C THR A 54 -10.76 0.60 6.83
N MET A 55 -11.85 0.58 7.60
CA MET A 55 -12.28 -0.61 8.34
C MET A 55 -12.79 -1.73 7.41
N LEU A 56 -13.36 -1.38 6.27
CA LEU A 56 -13.79 -2.35 5.25
C LEU A 56 -12.55 -3.02 4.65
N TRP A 57 -11.59 -2.22 4.16
CA TRP A 57 -10.32 -2.72 3.62
C TRP A 57 -9.57 -3.60 4.62
N ALA A 58 -9.54 -3.24 5.91
CA ALA A 58 -8.94 -4.06 6.96
C ALA A 58 -9.63 -5.43 7.16
N LYS A 59 -10.94 -5.53 6.93
CA LYS A 59 -11.66 -6.81 6.96
C LYS A 59 -11.38 -7.63 5.69
N VAL A 60 -11.46 -6.99 4.52
CA VAL A 60 -11.18 -7.66 3.23
C VAL A 60 -9.75 -8.19 3.22
N ARG A 61 -8.77 -7.43 3.72
CA ARG A 61 -7.38 -7.87 3.87
C ARG A 61 -7.28 -9.14 4.71
N ARG A 62 -7.90 -9.18 5.89
CA ARG A 62 -7.88 -10.37 6.76
C ARG A 62 -8.48 -11.60 6.08
N ILE A 63 -9.54 -11.41 5.30
CA ILE A 63 -10.16 -12.50 4.54
C ILE A 63 -9.22 -12.97 3.42
N ALA A 64 -8.62 -12.04 2.69
CA ALA A 64 -7.69 -12.34 1.61
C ALA A 64 -6.45 -13.08 2.12
N ASP A 65 -5.88 -12.63 3.25
CA ASP A 65 -4.74 -13.28 3.91
C ASP A 65 -5.09 -14.70 4.40
N HIS A 66 -6.31 -14.92 4.91
CA HIS A 66 -6.73 -16.25 5.37
C HIS A 66 -7.06 -17.21 4.22
N ALA A 67 -7.63 -16.71 3.13
CA ALA A 67 -8.10 -17.51 2.00
C ALA A 67 -7.08 -17.62 0.85
N GLY A 68 -5.92 -16.99 0.96
CA GLY A 68 -4.91 -16.98 -0.10
C GLY A 68 -5.27 -16.13 -1.32
N TYR A 69 -6.18 -15.15 -1.18
CA TYR A 69 -6.60 -14.23 -2.25
C TYR A 69 -5.87 -12.88 -2.23
N GLU A 70 -4.81 -12.82 -1.46
CA GLU A 70 -3.71 -11.88 -1.49
C GLU A 70 -3.51 -11.10 -2.81
N THR A 71 -3.28 -11.80 -3.93
CA THR A 71 -3.06 -11.16 -5.23
C THR A 71 -4.30 -10.41 -5.74
N TYR A 72 -5.50 -10.97 -5.54
CA TYR A 72 -6.76 -10.34 -5.95
C TYR A 72 -7.07 -9.10 -5.12
N TYR A 73 -6.79 -9.14 -3.81
CA TYR A 73 -6.88 -7.96 -2.97
C TYR A 73 -5.99 -6.84 -3.51
N ASP A 74 -4.74 -7.16 -3.85
CA ASP A 74 -3.79 -6.16 -4.32
C ASP A 74 -4.19 -5.58 -5.67
N THR A 75 -4.62 -6.42 -6.62
CA THR A 75 -5.14 -5.94 -7.91
C THR A 75 -6.34 -5.03 -7.71
N LEU A 76 -7.29 -5.38 -6.84
CA LEU A 76 -8.44 -4.52 -6.56
C LEU A 76 -8.05 -3.21 -5.86
N ALA A 77 -7.13 -3.26 -4.90
CA ALA A 77 -6.64 -2.07 -4.22
C ALA A 77 -5.87 -1.15 -5.18
N GLU A 78 -5.13 -1.69 -6.15
CA GLU A 78 -4.40 -0.92 -7.15
C GLU A 78 -5.35 -0.28 -8.18
N GLU A 79 -6.26 -1.07 -8.77
CA GLU A 79 -7.20 -0.60 -9.81
C GLU A 79 -8.23 0.41 -9.27
N LEU A 80 -8.64 0.26 -8.00
CA LEU A 80 -9.65 1.13 -7.38
C LEU A 80 -9.04 2.26 -6.54
N GLY A 81 -7.71 2.31 -6.40
CA GLY A 81 -7.03 3.28 -5.52
C GLY A 81 -7.30 3.04 -4.02
N GLY A 82 -7.54 1.79 -3.63
CA GLY A 82 -7.77 1.37 -2.24
C GLY A 82 -6.50 1.28 -1.38
N VAL A 83 -6.68 0.81 -0.14
CA VAL A 83 -5.58 0.67 0.82
C VAL A 83 -4.71 -0.55 0.48
N GLN A 84 -3.48 -0.30 0.02
CA GLN A 84 -2.50 -1.35 -0.25
C GLN A 84 -2.00 -2.03 1.03
N ARG A 85 -1.59 -3.31 0.94
CA ARG A 85 -1.01 -4.05 2.06
C ARG A 85 0.52 -4.02 2.03
N ASP A 86 1.12 -4.02 3.21
CA ASP A 86 2.56 -4.27 3.36
C ASP A 86 2.89 -5.70 2.95
N ARG A 87 3.86 -5.84 2.03
CA ARG A 87 4.37 -7.13 1.57
C ARG A 87 5.77 -7.36 2.15
N LYS A 88 6.04 -8.60 2.57
CA LYS A 88 7.39 -9.01 2.94
C LYS A 88 8.17 -9.32 1.69
N TYR A 89 9.29 -8.64 1.50
CA TYR A 89 10.24 -8.91 0.44
C TYR A 89 11.53 -9.45 1.05
N THR A 90 12.03 -10.55 0.50
CA THR A 90 13.40 -11.00 0.77
C THR A 90 14.27 -10.50 -0.37
N VAL A 91 15.20 -9.60 -0.05
CA VAL A 91 16.16 -9.06 -1.01
C VAL A 91 17.52 -9.65 -0.71
N THR A 92 18.11 -10.32 -1.70
CA THR A 92 19.46 -10.89 -1.59
C THR A 92 20.43 -9.96 -2.31
N TYR A 93 21.44 -9.47 -1.60
CA TYR A 93 22.55 -8.73 -2.17
C TYR A 93 23.76 -9.65 -2.35
N ARG A 94 24.42 -9.57 -3.50
CA ARG A 94 25.76 -10.12 -3.71
C ARG A 94 26.75 -8.96 -3.60
N VAL A 95 27.72 -9.08 -2.70
CA VAL A 95 28.74 -8.06 -2.47
C VAL A 95 30.10 -8.67 -2.82
N THR A 96 30.85 -7.98 -3.68
CA THR A 96 32.25 -8.27 -3.98
C THR A 96 33.11 -7.23 -3.28
N VAL A 97 34.16 -7.66 -2.57
CA VAL A 97 35.08 -6.77 -1.85
C VAL A 97 36.48 -6.94 -2.43
N GLU A 98 37.09 -5.82 -2.81
CA GLU A 98 38.53 -5.75 -3.15
C GLU A 98 39.30 -5.27 -1.92
N VAL A 99 40.42 -5.94 -1.61
CA VAL A 99 41.22 -5.64 -0.41
C VAL A 99 42.68 -5.49 -0.79
N ASP A 100 43.26 -4.34 -0.44
CA ASP A 100 44.69 -4.12 -0.51
C ASP A 100 45.37 -4.63 0.76
N VAL A 101 46.30 -5.58 0.61
CA VAL A 101 47.08 -6.15 1.72
C VAL A 101 48.48 -5.54 1.74
N PRO A 102 48.79 -4.62 2.68
CA PRO A 102 50.13 -4.08 2.79
C PRO A 102 51.09 -5.13 3.36
N VAL A 103 52.16 -5.42 2.60
CA VAL A 103 53.26 -6.28 3.03
C VAL A 103 54.56 -5.48 2.95
N GLU A 104 55.24 -5.36 4.08
CA GLU A 104 56.56 -4.75 4.16
C GLU A 104 57.64 -5.84 4.11
N VAL A 105 58.54 -5.73 3.14
CA VAL A 105 59.70 -6.62 2.97
C VAL A 105 60.96 -5.80 2.76
N THR A 106 62.09 -6.31 3.24
CA THR A 106 63.40 -5.74 2.92
C THR A 106 64.01 -6.55 1.78
N ALA A 107 64.25 -5.90 0.65
CA ALA A 107 64.75 -6.53 -0.57
C ALA A 107 65.69 -5.58 -1.33
N ILE A 108 66.54 -6.15 -2.18
CA ILE A 108 67.53 -5.38 -2.94
C ILE A 108 66.96 -4.79 -4.24
N ASN A 109 65.82 -5.30 -4.70
CA ASN A 109 65.07 -4.81 -5.86
C ASN A 109 63.60 -5.26 -5.78
N THR A 110 62.77 -4.80 -6.72
CA THR A 110 61.33 -5.12 -6.76
C THR A 110 61.05 -6.61 -6.97
N GLU A 111 61.80 -7.28 -7.85
CA GLU A 111 61.61 -8.71 -8.14
C GLU A 111 61.84 -9.57 -6.89
N THR A 112 62.92 -9.32 -6.15
CA THR A 112 63.20 -10.00 -4.87
C THR A 112 62.23 -9.58 -3.76
N ALA A 113 61.65 -8.39 -3.82
CA ALA A 113 60.59 -7.96 -2.90
C ALA A 113 59.30 -8.76 -3.13
N GLU A 114 58.89 -8.94 -4.38
CA GLU A 114 57.70 -9.71 -4.74
C GLU A 114 57.86 -11.19 -4.38
N GLU A 115 59.01 -11.79 -4.69
CA GLU A 115 59.30 -13.18 -4.28
C GLU A 115 59.29 -13.36 -2.76
N ALA A 116 59.80 -12.38 -2.01
CA ALA A 116 59.79 -12.41 -0.55
C ALA A 116 58.40 -12.17 0.04
N ALA A 117 57.57 -11.33 -0.60
CA ALA A 117 56.22 -11.00 -0.16
C ALA A 117 55.21 -12.12 -0.47
N ARG A 118 55.39 -12.84 -1.56
CA ARG A 118 54.48 -13.91 -2.02
C ARG A 118 54.15 -14.97 -0.96
N PRO A 119 55.11 -15.58 -0.24
CA PRO A 119 54.80 -16.54 0.81
C PRO A 119 54.14 -15.90 2.05
N MET A 120 54.17 -14.57 2.18
CA MET A 120 53.52 -13.86 3.29
C MET A 120 52.03 -13.62 3.04
N LEU A 121 51.56 -13.71 1.78
CA LEU A 121 50.17 -13.57 1.38
C LEU A 121 49.44 -14.92 1.52
N THR A 122 49.23 -15.37 2.77
CA THR A 122 48.46 -16.57 3.04
C THR A 122 46.97 -16.27 3.28
N PRO A 123 46.06 -17.23 3.03
CA PRO A 123 44.64 -17.09 3.34
C PRO A 123 44.38 -16.66 4.79
N GLU A 124 45.16 -17.12 5.76
CA GLU A 124 45.03 -16.75 7.17
C GLU A 124 45.39 -15.28 7.42
N ARG A 125 46.39 -14.74 6.70
CA ARG A 125 46.75 -13.33 6.80
C ARG A 125 45.70 -12.44 6.17
N ILE A 126 45.15 -12.83 5.02
CA ILE A 126 44.04 -12.14 4.35
C ILE A 126 42.80 -12.17 5.26
N ALA A 127 42.46 -13.32 5.84
CA ALA A 127 41.38 -13.46 6.80
C ALA A 127 41.60 -12.58 8.04
N THR A 128 42.82 -12.49 8.58
CA THR A 128 43.12 -11.62 9.73
C THR A 128 42.86 -10.14 9.42
N ILE A 129 43.20 -9.67 8.22
CA ILE A 129 42.92 -8.29 7.77
C ILE A 129 41.42 -8.09 7.59
N LEU A 130 40.77 -9.06 6.95
CA LEU A 130 39.31 -9.10 6.78
C LEU A 130 38.55 -9.30 8.10
N HIS A 131 39.19 -9.70 9.20
CA HIS A 131 38.58 -9.84 10.52
C HIS A 131 38.90 -8.67 11.47
N GLY A 132 39.45 -7.58 10.93
CA GLY A 132 39.67 -6.32 11.66
C GLY A 132 38.37 -5.70 12.22
N PRO A 133 38.47 -4.58 12.96
CA PRO A 133 37.39 -4.05 13.82
C PRO A 133 36.04 -3.71 13.17
N GLY A 134 35.88 -3.88 11.85
CA GLY A 134 34.64 -3.62 11.10
C GLY A 134 33.98 -4.84 10.45
N TRP A 135 34.62 -6.03 10.50
CA TRP A 135 34.25 -7.17 9.66
C TRP A 135 34.28 -8.47 10.47
N ARG A 136 33.33 -8.64 11.39
CA ARG A 136 33.15 -9.91 12.11
C ARG A 136 32.23 -10.84 11.32
N ASP A 137 32.50 -12.14 11.36
CA ASP A 137 31.72 -13.24 10.76
C ASP A 137 31.82 -13.44 9.23
N MET A 138 32.98 -13.16 8.60
CA MET A 138 33.24 -13.55 7.20
C MET A 138 33.92 -14.92 7.11
N THR A 139 33.33 -15.87 6.37
CA THR A 139 34.03 -17.08 5.96
C THR A 139 34.80 -16.78 4.67
N VAL A 140 36.13 -16.94 4.69
CA VAL A 140 36.96 -16.87 3.47
C VAL A 140 37.07 -18.30 2.93
N GLU A 141 36.41 -18.57 1.81
CA GLU A 141 36.56 -19.82 1.06
C GLU A 141 37.36 -19.52 -0.21
N GLU A 142 38.46 -20.23 -0.39
CA GLU A 142 39.24 -20.19 -1.63
C GLU A 142 38.45 -20.95 -2.71
N HIS A 143 38.01 -20.23 -3.74
CA HIS A 143 37.40 -20.84 -4.91
C HIS A 143 38.37 -20.73 -6.08
N ASP A 144 38.89 -21.89 -6.51
CA ASP A 144 39.51 -22.01 -7.82
C ASP A 144 38.46 -21.71 -8.88
N ILE A 145 38.67 -20.62 -9.63
CA ILE A 145 37.90 -20.36 -10.84
C ILE A 145 38.40 -21.35 -11.88
N ILE A 146 37.65 -22.45 -12.07
CA ILE A 146 37.83 -23.31 -13.24
C ILE A 146 37.16 -22.57 -14.42
N GLU A 147 37.98 -21.92 -15.24
CA GLU A 147 37.55 -21.48 -16.57
C GLU A 147 37.40 -22.71 -17.47
N ASP A 148 36.18 -22.91 -18.01
CA ASP A 148 35.88 -23.87 -19.08
C ASP A 148 36.33 -23.31 -20.46
#